data_AF-A0A7W2Y213-F1
#
_entry.id   AF-A0A7W2Y213-F1
#
_cell.length_a   1.000
_cell.length_b   1.000
_cell.length_c   1.000
_cell.angle_alpha   90.00
_cell.angle_beta   90.00
_cell.angle_gamma   90.00
#
_symmetry.space_group_name_H-M   'P 1'
#
loop_
_entity.id
_entity.type
_entity.pdbx_description
1 polymer ?
#
loop_
_entity_poly.entity_id
_entity_poly.type
_entity_poly.pdbx_seq_one_letter_code
_entity_poly.pdbx_strand_id
1 'polypeptide(L)'
;MSRKIPDKWQSSVKAVKAVQVAFDMDEKIQLAIRKQALEAGISPSEQIRDILGLPINKRPKRPRLTVSLSADDYALLAEKYALSSEQQLEIKKKLMDDLINYVNNSLID
;
A
#
# COMPACT_ATOMS: atom_id res chain seq x y z
N MET A 1 -23.38 -17.57 -38.99
CA MET A 1 -22.20 -18.43 -38.81
C MET A 1 -21.50 -18.07 -37.49
N SER A 2 -21.89 -18.72 -36.39
CA SER A 2 -21.35 -18.51 -35.05
C SER A 2 -19.97 -19.16 -34.93
N ARG A 3 -18.90 -18.37 -34.78
CA ARG A 3 -17.55 -18.89 -34.49
C ARG A 3 -17.57 -19.54 -33.10
N LYS A 4 -17.55 -20.88 -33.05
CA LYS A 4 -17.36 -21.65 -31.82
C LYS A 4 -15.97 -21.36 -31.26
N ILE A 5 -15.93 -20.80 -30.06
CA ILE A 5 -14.69 -20.52 -29.32
C ILE A 5 -14.12 -21.87 -28.82
N PRO A 6 -12.82 -22.14 -28.98
CA PRO A 6 -12.20 -23.41 -28.57
C PRO A 6 -12.37 -23.71 -27.07
N ASP A 7 -12.57 -24.99 -26.70
CA ASP A 7 -12.82 -25.43 -25.31
C ASP A 7 -11.75 -24.97 -24.30
N LYS A 8 -10.49 -24.86 -24.74
CA LYS A 8 -9.38 -24.34 -23.92
C LYS A 8 -9.57 -22.90 -23.44
N TRP A 9 -10.48 -22.14 -24.07
CA TRP A 9 -10.76 -20.74 -23.78
C TRP A 9 -12.11 -20.54 -23.09
N GLN A 10 -12.89 -21.60 -22.83
CA GLN A 10 -14.16 -21.50 -22.11
C GLN A 10 -13.98 -21.12 -20.63
N SER A 11 -12.87 -21.52 -20.02
CA SER A 11 -12.46 -21.04 -18.69
C SER A 11 -12.19 -19.53 -18.68
N SER A 12 -11.75 -18.96 -19.80
CA SER A 12 -11.60 -17.51 -20.00
C SER A 12 -12.93 -16.79 -20.25
N VAL A 13 -14.00 -17.50 -20.64
CA VAL A 13 -15.36 -16.93 -20.77
C VAL A 13 -16.04 -16.76 -19.41
N LYS A 14 -15.69 -17.61 -18.41
CA LYS A 14 -16.17 -17.45 -17.02
C LYS A 14 -15.54 -16.25 -16.29
N ALA A 15 -14.47 -15.67 -16.82
CA ALA A 15 -14.03 -14.33 -16.43
C ALA A 15 -14.94 -13.29 -17.08
N VAL A 16 -16.24 -13.34 -16.75
CA VAL A 16 -17.18 -12.26 -17.01
C VAL A 16 -16.56 -11.03 -16.38
N LYS A 17 -16.10 -10.11 -17.22
CA LYS A 17 -15.43 -8.87 -16.82
C LYS A 17 -16.29 -8.20 -15.76
N ALA A 18 -15.78 -8.12 -14.53
CA ALA A 18 -16.46 -7.39 -13.47
C ALA A 18 -16.64 -5.93 -13.94
N VAL A 19 -17.87 -5.45 -13.94
CA VAL A 19 -18.17 -4.05 -14.25
C VAL A 19 -17.71 -3.22 -13.07
N GLN A 20 -16.78 -2.29 -13.30
CA GLN A 20 -16.38 -1.33 -12.27
C GLN A 20 -17.52 -0.34 -12.06
N VAL A 21 -17.96 -0.19 -10.82
CA VAL A 21 -18.97 0.79 -10.42
C VAL A 21 -18.26 1.94 -9.74
N ALA A 22 -18.43 3.15 -10.27
CA ALA A 22 -17.97 4.37 -9.63
C ALA A 22 -19.08 4.91 -8.72
N PHE A 23 -18.70 5.39 -7.54
CA PHE A 23 -19.60 6.03 -6.59
C PHE A 23 -19.13 7.45 -6.33
N ASP A 24 -20.04 8.42 -6.36
CA ASP A 24 -19.79 9.75 -5.82
C ASP A 24 -20.11 9.73 -4.32
N MET A 25 -19.06 9.86 -3.51
CA MET A 25 -19.15 9.77 -2.05
C MET A 25 -18.46 10.95 -1.41
N ASP A 26 -18.96 11.38 -0.25
CA ASP A 26 -18.30 12.37 0.61
C ASP A 26 -16.88 11.90 0.96
N GLU A 27 -15.93 12.84 0.88
CA GLU A 27 -14.51 12.63 1.17
C GLU A 27 -14.28 11.99 2.54
N LYS A 28 -15.08 12.35 3.56
CA LYS A 28 -14.97 11.78 4.90
C LYS A 28 -15.23 10.28 4.90
N ILE A 29 -16.22 9.83 4.12
CA ILE A 29 -16.57 8.41 4.01
C ILE A 29 -15.49 7.67 3.21
N GLN A 30 -15.01 8.26 2.11
CA GLN A 30 -13.91 7.68 1.33
C GLN A 30 -12.66 7.50 2.19
N LEU A 31 -12.31 8.50 2.99
CA LEU A 31 -11.17 8.45 3.88
C LEU A 31 -11.33 7.37 4.95
N ALA A 32 -12.52 7.24 5.55
CA ALA A 32 -12.81 6.23 6.55
C ALA A 32 -12.64 4.80 5.99
N ILE A 33 -13.19 4.52 4.80
CA ILE A 33 -13.04 3.20 4.14
C ILE A 33 -11.57 2.91 3.82
N ARG A 34 -10.81 3.91 3.35
CA ARG A 34 -9.38 3.75 3.06
C ARG A 34 -8.56 3.44 4.31
N LYS A 35 -8.86 4.08 5.44
CA LYS A 35 -8.20 3.80 6.73
C LYS A 35 -8.48 2.39 7.21
N GLN A 36 -9.75 1.95 7.17
CA GLN A 36 -10.12 0.58 7.54
C GLN A 36 -9.41 -0.45 6.66
N ALA A 37 -9.38 -0.22 5.34
CA ALA A 37 -8.67 -1.08 4.41
C ALA A 37 -7.16 -1.17 4.73
N LEU A 38 -6.54 -0.03 5.06
CA LEU A 38 -5.14 0.07 5.43
C LEU A 38 -4.86 -0.74 6.71
N GLU A 39 -5.67 -0.56 7.75
CA GLU A 39 -5.55 -1.27 9.04
C GLU A 39 -5.76 -2.79 8.87
N ALA A 40 -6.72 -3.19 8.04
CA ALA A 40 -6.96 -4.60 7.72
C ALA A 40 -5.93 -5.21 6.74
N GLY A 41 -5.00 -4.41 6.22
CA GLY A 41 -3.98 -4.87 5.27
C GLY A 41 -4.54 -5.32 3.91
N ILE A 42 -5.73 -4.84 3.54
CA ILE A 42 -6.42 -5.15 2.28
C ILE A 42 -6.59 -3.88 1.42
N SER A 43 -7.05 -4.04 0.17
CA SER A 43 -7.31 -2.88 -0.69
C SER A 43 -8.66 -2.24 -0.36
N PRO A 44 -8.87 -0.94 -0.66
CA PRO A 44 -10.19 -0.32 -0.49
C PRO A 44 -11.30 -1.06 -1.25
N SER A 45 -11.01 -1.66 -2.40
CA SER A 45 -11.99 -2.46 -3.15
C SER A 45 -12.36 -3.75 -2.42
N GLU A 46 -11.38 -4.43 -1.80
CA GLU A 46 -11.64 -5.60 -0.95
C GLU A 46 -12.40 -5.20 0.32
N GLN A 47 -12.09 -4.04 0.92
CA GLN A 47 -12.86 -3.51 2.06
C GLN A 47 -14.33 -3.27 1.68
N ILE A 48 -14.61 -2.68 0.52
CA ILE A 48 -15.99 -2.51 0.04
C ILE A 48 -16.68 -3.86 -0.17
N ARG A 49 -15.97 -4.85 -0.71
CA ARG A 49 -16.50 -6.21 -0.85
C ARG A 49 -16.82 -6.84 0.50
N ASP A 50 -15.95 -6.66 1.49
CA ASP A 50 -16.15 -7.16 2.86
C ASP A 50 -17.38 -6.51 3.51
N ILE A 51 -17.53 -5.19 3.40
CA ILE A 51 -18.70 -4.44 3.88
C ILE A 51 -20.00 -4.95 3.24
N LEU A 52 -19.95 -5.32 1.95
CA LEU A 52 -21.09 -5.87 1.21
C LEU A 52 -21.30 -7.38 1.44
N GLY A 53 -20.50 -8.03 2.30
CA GLY A 53 -20.57 -9.47 2.56
C GLY A 53 -20.14 -10.35 1.38
N LEU A 54 -19.38 -9.80 0.43
CA LEU A 54 -18.87 -10.52 -0.74
C LEU A 54 -17.56 -11.25 -0.42
N PRO A 55 -17.22 -12.34 -1.13
CA PRO A 55 -15.95 -13.04 -0.94
C PRO A 55 -14.75 -12.12 -1.17
N ILE A 56 -13.78 -12.15 -0.25
CA ILE A 56 -12.55 -11.34 -0.31
C ILE A 56 -11.29 -12.19 -0.29
N ASN A 57 -10.24 -11.69 -0.93
CA ASN A 57 -8.92 -12.33 -0.93
C ASN A 57 -8.00 -11.66 0.10
N LYS A 58 -8.02 -12.17 1.33
CA LYS A 58 -7.26 -11.66 2.49
C LYS A 58 -5.76 -11.95 2.44
N ARG A 59 -5.11 -11.86 1.27
CA ARG A 59 -3.64 -11.94 1.23
C ARG A 59 -3.08 -10.66 1.86
N PRO A 60 -2.41 -10.74 3.04
CA PRO A 60 -1.88 -9.55 3.68
C PRO A 60 -0.88 -8.90 2.74
N LYS A 61 -1.16 -7.67 2.28
CA LYS A 61 -0.16 -6.90 1.56
C LYS A 61 0.88 -6.45 2.58
N ARG A 62 2.11 -6.94 2.47
CA ARG A 62 3.21 -6.50 3.36
C ARG A 62 3.34 -4.97 3.21
N PRO A 63 3.07 -4.18 4.26
CA PRO A 63 3.26 -2.74 4.19
C PRO A 63 4.76 -2.48 4.01
N ARG A 64 5.15 -1.89 2.88
CA ARG A 64 6.51 -1.43 2.64
C ARG A 64 6.50 0.09 2.74
N LEU A 65 7.27 0.63 3.67
CA LEU A 65 7.56 2.06 3.70
C LEU A 65 8.82 2.29 2.86
N THR A 66 8.69 3.11 1.83
CA THR A 66 9.80 3.52 0.96
C THR A 66 9.86 5.03 0.93
N VAL A 67 11.06 5.58 1.03
CA VAL A 67 11.35 6.99 0.82
C VAL A 67 12.39 7.11 -0.29
N SER A 68 12.21 8.10 -1.16
CA SER A 68 13.20 8.46 -2.17
C SER A 68 14.08 9.56 -1.60
N LEU A 69 15.39 9.34 -1.60
CA LEU A 69 16.39 10.30 -1.12
C LEU A 69 17.32 10.66 -2.27
N SER A 70 17.51 11.95 -2.49
CA SER A 70 18.50 12.51 -3.42
C SER A 70 19.91 12.50 -2.81
N ALA A 71 20.93 12.84 -3.60
CA ALA A 71 22.30 12.97 -3.11
C ALA A 71 22.42 14.07 -2.04
N ASP A 72 21.71 15.19 -2.21
CA ASP A 72 21.67 16.30 -1.26
C ASP A 72 21.02 15.87 0.06
N ASP A 73 19.95 15.05 0.01
CA ASP A 73 19.33 14.49 1.21
C ASP A 73 20.32 13.60 1.98
N TYR A 74 21.14 12.81 1.29
CA TYR A 74 22.20 12.02 1.93
C TYR A 74 23.29 12.90 2.55
N ALA A 75 23.61 14.05 1.97
CA ALA A 75 24.55 14.99 2.57
C ALA A 75 24.01 15.58 3.88
N LEU A 76 22.74 15.98 3.91
CA LEU A 76 22.08 16.48 5.12
C LEU A 76 21.96 15.41 6.20
N LEU A 77 21.60 14.18 5.83
CA LEU A 77 21.52 13.06 6.77
C LEU A 77 22.91 12.67 7.30
N ALA A 78 23.94 12.75 6.45
CA ALA A 78 25.32 12.52 6.85
C ALA A 78 25.77 13.53 7.91
N GLU A 79 25.49 14.81 7.69
CA GLU A 79 25.75 15.87 8.68
C GLU A 79 24.99 15.61 9.99
N LYS A 80 23.70 15.29 9.91
CA LYS A 80 22.86 14.98 11.09
C LYS A 80 23.43 13.82 11.92
N TYR A 81 23.92 12.77 11.26
CA TYR A 81 24.43 11.57 11.94
C TYR A 81 25.94 11.59 12.19
N ALA A 82 26.62 12.69 11.85
CA ALA A 82 28.09 12.79 11.86
C ALA A 82 28.77 11.64 11.08
N LEU A 83 28.23 11.32 9.91
CA LEU A 83 28.72 10.32 8.97
C LEU A 83 29.17 10.98 7.66
N SER A 84 29.79 10.21 6.77
CA SER A 84 30.00 10.60 5.37
C SER A 84 28.75 10.25 4.53
N SER A 85 28.44 11.08 3.52
CA SER A 85 27.34 10.81 2.57
C SER A 85 27.53 9.53 1.75
N GLU A 86 28.76 9.04 1.67
CA GLU A 86 29.12 7.76 1.06
C GLU A 86 28.71 6.57 1.95
N GLN A 87 28.54 6.78 3.26
CA GLN A 87 28.13 5.75 4.22
C GLN A 87 26.61 5.53 4.23
N GLN A 88 26.00 5.41 3.04
CA GLN A 88 24.54 5.31 2.86
C GLN A 88 23.91 4.17 3.67
N LEU A 89 24.61 3.04 3.85
CA LEU A 89 24.12 1.92 4.65
C LEU A 89 23.99 2.26 6.13
N GLU A 90 24.97 2.97 6.69
CA GLU A 90 24.95 3.40 8.09
C GLU A 90 23.91 4.52 8.30
N ILE A 91 23.83 5.47 7.37
CA ILE A 91 22.77 6.49 7.34
C ILE A 91 21.39 5.82 7.34
N LYS A 92 21.19 4.77 6.54
CA LYS A 92 19.93 4.03 6.49
C LYS A 92 19.59 3.35 7.81
N LYS A 93 20.57 2.78 8.52
CA LYS A 93 20.36 2.17 9.84
C LYS A 93 19.94 3.24 10.86
N LYS A 94 20.68 4.35 10.93
CA LYS A 94 20.35 5.47 11.80
C LYS A 94 18.98 6.08 11.50
N LEU A 95 18.64 6.23 10.23
CA LEU A 95 17.31 6.65 9.79
C LEU A 95 16.22 5.69 10.25
N MET A 96 16.45 4.37 10.19
CA MET A 96 15.49 3.39 10.68
C MET A 96 15.28 3.54 12.20
N ASP A 97 16.35 3.68 12.97
CA ASP A 97 16.29 3.88 14.42
C ASP A 97 15.51 5.16 14.76
N ASP A 98 15.78 6.26 14.05
CA ASP A 98 15.07 7.53 14.21
C ASP A 98 13.56 7.40 13.93
N LEU A 99 13.17 6.66 12.88
CA LEU A 99 11.77 6.42 12.56
C LEU A 99 11.08 5.58 13.64
N ILE A 100 11.76 4.57 14.19
CA ILE A 100 11.24 3.76 15.30
C ILE A 100 11.06 4.64 16.54
N ASN A 101 12.06 5.44 16.89
CA ASN A 101 12.03 6.34 18.04
C ASN A 101 10.94 7.40 17.90
N TYR A 102 10.77 7.97 16.70
CA TYR A 102 9.73 8.95 16.43
C TYR A 102 8.34 8.38 16.70
N VAL A 103 8.04 7.19 16.16
CA VAL A 103 6.74 6.54 16.38
C VAL A 103 6.55 6.17 17.85
N ASN A 104 7.56 5.60 18.51
CA ASN A 104 7.45 5.23 19.92
C ASN A 104 7.22 6.45 20.82
N ASN A 105 7.88 7.57 20.56
CA ASN A 105 7.72 8.78 21.36
C ASN A 105 6.39 9.50 21.05
N SER A 106 5.94 9.53 19.79
CA SER A 106 4.64 10.11 19.42
C SER A 106 3.44 9.26 19.84
N LEU A 107 3.64 7.98 20.20
CA LEU A 107 2.59 7.12 20.76
C LEU A 107 2.51 7.19 22.30
N ILE A 108 3.37 7.99 22.95
CA ILE A 108 3.40 8.17 24.42
C ILE A 108 2.68 9.47 24.86
N ASP A 109 2.26 10.33 23.93
CA ASP A 109 1.46 11.54 24.21
C ASP A 109 -0.05 11.32 23.97
#